data_AF-A0A259ELE8-F1
#
_entry.id   AF-A0A259ELE8-F1
#
_cell.length_a   1.000
_cell.length_b   1.000
_cell.length_c   1.000
_cell.angle_alpha   90.00
_cell.angle_beta   90.00
_cell.angle_gamma   90.00
#
_symmetry.space_group_name_H-M   'P 1'
#
loop_
_entity.id
_entity.type
_entity.pdbx_description
1 polymer ?
#
loop_
_entity_poly.entity_id
_entity_poly.type
_entity_poly.pdbx_seq_one_letter_code
_entity_poly.pdbx_strand_id
1 'polypeptide(L)'
;MAIDMRKTPSYLKGLAETRARADGEVLRLKALYDELDEKLAEARRIQALLDDVARKMGEAVSRRDACDKLIRDFDDRLDPNLIAPIRAWKNRYGKRGELKTAIERILQKIAPSEITTPELCLTLIAEFALDFSTKTERQKWAHNSVGNALKDLVEAGIVERLHEPVARAGKIGRWRLKDHTIAGTAGLLEAATASGLTVSQAKRRGRPAKLKEPTLTA
;
A
#
# COMPACT_ATOMS: atom_id res chain seq x y z
N MET A 1 54.48 -3.36 -13.92
CA MET A 1 55.22 -4.46 -14.59
C MET A 1 54.58 -4.69 -15.94
N ALA A 2 55.32 -4.46 -17.04
CA ALA A 2 54.83 -4.71 -18.39
C ALA A 2 54.83 -6.23 -18.66
N ILE A 3 53.68 -6.78 -19.04
CA ILE A 3 53.57 -8.19 -19.42
C ILE A 3 54.17 -8.32 -20.83
N ASP A 4 55.35 -8.94 -20.93
CA ASP A 4 55.98 -9.28 -22.20
C ASP A 4 55.15 -10.35 -22.92
N MET A 5 54.40 -9.93 -23.94
CA MET A 5 53.57 -10.82 -24.74
C MET A 5 54.44 -11.61 -25.72
N ARG A 6 54.88 -12.80 -25.29
CA ARG A 6 55.59 -13.76 -26.15
C ARG A 6 54.80 -14.03 -27.43
N LYS A 7 55.42 -13.84 -28.60
CA LYS A 7 54.81 -14.13 -29.90
C LYS A 7 54.42 -15.61 -30.00
N THR A 8 53.14 -15.88 -30.25
CA THR A 8 52.63 -17.26 -30.44
C THR A 8 53.20 -17.86 -31.75
N PRO A 9 53.89 -19.01 -31.69
CA PRO A 9 54.36 -19.72 -32.88
C PRO A 9 53.23 -20.00 -33.88
N SER A 10 53.52 -19.91 -35.18
CA SER A 10 52.52 -20.00 -36.25
C SER A 10 51.65 -21.27 -36.17
N TYR A 11 52.26 -22.42 -35.88
CA TYR A 11 51.57 -23.71 -35.79
C TYR A 11 50.60 -23.83 -34.60
N LEU A 12 50.72 -22.96 -33.57
CA LEU A 12 49.82 -22.94 -32.42
C LEU A 12 48.61 -22.02 -32.63
N LYS A 13 48.62 -21.15 -33.65
CA LYS A 13 47.53 -20.18 -33.88
C LYS A 13 46.19 -20.85 -34.19
N GLY A 14 46.19 -21.87 -35.05
CA GLY A 14 44.97 -22.60 -35.39
C GLY A 14 44.38 -23.36 -34.19
N LEU A 15 45.25 -23.93 -33.34
CA LEU A 15 44.84 -24.58 -32.09
C LEU A 15 44.26 -23.56 -31.09
N ALA A 16 44.90 -22.40 -30.94
CA ALA A 16 44.41 -21.32 -30.10
C ALA A 16 43.05 -20.80 -30.57
N GLU A 17 42.85 -20.63 -31.87
CA GLU A 17 41.56 -20.22 -32.46
C GLU A 17 40.47 -21.28 -32.23
N THR A 18 40.78 -22.56 -32.45
CA THR A 18 39.83 -23.67 -32.24
C THR A 18 39.40 -23.75 -30.78
N ARG A 19 40.35 -23.63 -29.85
CA ARG A 19 40.08 -23.57 -28.41
C ARG A 19 39.24 -22.35 -28.05
N ALA A 20 39.54 -21.16 -28.59
CA ALA A 20 38.74 -19.97 -28.34
C ALA A 20 37.29 -20.10 -28.83
N ARG A 21 37.07 -20.73 -30.00
CA ARG A 21 35.72 -21.03 -30.49
C ARG A 21 35.00 -22.04 -29.60
N ALA A 22 35.69 -23.09 -29.15
CA ALA A 22 35.13 -24.06 -28.22
C ALA A 22 34.75 -23.42 -26.88
N ASP A 23 35.64 -22.58 -26.32
CA ASP A 23 35.36 -21.82 -25.10
C ASP A 23 34.14 -20.89 -25.28
N GLY A 24 34.03 -20.22 -26.43
CA GLY A 24 32.86 -19.40 -26.77
C GLY A 24 31.56 -20.21 -26.82
N GLU A 25 31.59 -21.41 -27.41
CA GLU A 25 30.43 -22.30 -27.47
C GLU A 25 30.05 -22.83 -26.08
N VAL A 26 31.03 -23.17 -25.24
CA VAL A 26 30.79 -23.56 -23.85
C VAL A 26 30.10 -22.45 -23.08
N LEU A 27 30.56 -21.20 -23.23
CA LEU A 27 29.93 -20.04 -22.57
C LEU A 27 28.49 -19.83 -23.05
N ARG A 28 28.25 -19.95 -24.35
CA ARG A 28 26.90 -19.82 -24.94
C ARG A 28 25.95 -20.89 -24.42
N LEU A 29 26.37 -22.16 -24.43
CA LEU A 29 25.56 -23.27 -23.95
C LEU A 29 25.32 -23.19 -22.44
N LYS A 30 26.32 -22.74 -21.68
CA LYS A 30 26.15 -22.50 -20.24
C LYS A 30 25.10 -21.43 -19.96
N ALA A 31 25.13 -20.30 -20.67
CA ALA A 31 24.12 -19.26 -20.50
C ALA A 31 22.69 -19.76 -20.81
N LEU A 32 22.53 -20.57 -21.86
CA LEU A 32 21.25 -21.20 -22.19
C LEU A 32 20.81 -22.21 -21.12
N TYR A 33 21.74 -22.99 -20.59
CA TYR A 33 21.46 -23.93 -19.50
C TYR A 33 20.96 -23.18 -18.25
N ASP A 34 21.65 -22.12 -17.86
CA ASP A 34 21.28 -21.31 -16.69
C ASP A 34 19.88 -20.68 -16.88
N GLU A 35 19.57 -20.16 -18.07
CA GLU A 35 18.23 -19.61 -18.40
C GLU A 35 17.12 -20.69 -18.32
N LEU A 36 17.38 -21.90 -18.80
CA LEU A 36 16.41 -23.00 -18.75
C LEU A 36 16.20 -23.50 -17.32
N ASP A 37 17.24 -23.52 -16.49
CA ASP A 37 17.12 -23.92 -15.09
C ASP A 37 16.27 -22.91 -14.30
N GLU A 38 16.45 -21.61 -14.55
CA GLU A 38 15.60 -20.56 -13.96
C GLU A 38 14.12 -20.72 -14.35
N LYS A 39 13.84 -20.95 -15.64
CA LYS A 39 12.47 -21.18 -16.13
C LYS A 39 11.86 -22.44 -15.52
N LEU A 40 12.64 -23.51 -15.35
CA LEU A 40 12.18 -24.72 -14.70
C LEU A 40 11.85 -24.49 -13.22
N ALA A 41 12.66 -23.69 -12.52
CA ALA A 41 12.39 -23.31 -11.15
C ALA A 41 11.10 -22.49 -11.02
N GLU A 42 10.85 -21.55 -11.94
CA GLU A 42 9.60 -20.81 -12.00
C GLU A 42 8.39 -21.72 -12.25
N ALA A 43 8.47 -22.61 -13.23
CA ALA A 43 7.39 -23.56 -13.53
C ALA A 43 7.04 -24.45 -12.33
N ARG A 44 8.05 -24.90 -11.56
CA ARG A 44 7.83 -25.66 -10.31
C ARG A 44 7.10 -24.84 -9.24
N ARG A 45 7.40 -23.54 -9.10
CA ARG A 45 6.68 -22.67 -8.16
C ARG A 45 5.22 -22.51 -8.57
N ILE A 46 4.96 -22.32 -9.86
CA ILE A 46 3.60 -22.23 -10.40
C ILE A 46 2.84 -23.52 -10.14
N GLN A 47 3.46 -24.68 -10.38
CA GLN A 47 2.83 -25.98 -10.11
C GLN A 47 2.45 -26.13 -8.64
N ALA A 48 3.33 -25.75 -7.71
CA ALA A 48 3.02 -25.80 -6.28
C ALA A 48 1.84 -24.91 -5.88
N LEU A 49 1.67 -23.75 -6.52
CA LEU A 49 0.50 -22.89 -6.32
C LEU A 49 -0.78 -23.53 -6.85
N LEU A 50 -0.72 -24.18 -8.02
CA LEU A 50 -1.85 -24.89 -8.59
C LEU A 50 -2.29 -26.05 -7.69
N ASP A 51 -1.34 -26.81 -7.13
CA ASP A 51 -1.62 -27.92 -6.23
C ASP A 51 -2.29 -27.42 -4.93
N ASP A 52 -1.84 -26.29 -4.36
CA ASP A 52 -2.47 -25.69 -3.19
C ASP A 52 -3.90 -25.19 -3.47
N VAL A 53 -4.12 -24.57 -4.63
CA VAL A 53 -5.46 -24.13 -5.05
C VAL A 53 -6.39 -25.34 -5.27
N ALA A 54 -5.90 -26.39 -5.92
CA ALA A 54 -6.66 -27.63 -6.13
C ALA A 54 -7.07 -28.28 -4.81
N ARG A 55 -6.14 -28.34 -3.83
CA ARG A 55 -6.44 -28.83 -2.48
C ARG A 55 -7.54 -28.01 -1.80
N LYS A 56 -7.41 -26.68 -1.79
CA LYS A 56 -8.41 -25.77 -1.20
C LYS A 56 -9.78 -25.89 -1.88
N MET A 57 -9.79 -26.07 -3.19
CA MET A 57 -11.01 -26.31 -3.97
C MET A 57 -11.67 -27.63 -3.55
N GLY A 58 -10.89 -28.71 -3.41
CA GLY A 58 -11.38 -30.00 -2.93
C GLY A 58 -11.99 -29.91 -1.53
N GLU A 59 -11.34 -29.20 -0.60
CA GLU A 59 -11.89 -28.95 0.74
C GLU A 59 -13.21 -28.17 0.72
N ALA A 60 -13.30 -27.16 -0.15
CA ALA A 60 -14.52 -26.35 -0.30
C ALA A 60 -15.68 -27.16 -0.90
N VAL A 61 -15.41 -27.99 -1.91
CA VAL A 61 -16.38 -28.90 -2.53
C VAL A 61 -16.87 -29.92 -1.50
N SER A 62 -15.96 -30.59 -0.79
CA SER A 62 -16.31 -31.55 0.26
C SER A 62 -17.20 -30.93 1.34
N ARG A 63 -16.87 -29.71 1.78
CA ARG A 63 -17.69 -28.96 2.75
C ARG A 63 -19.08 -28.62 2.20
N ARG A 64 -19.18 -28.19 0.94
CA ARG A 64 -20.46 -27.94 0.28
C ARG A 64 -21.30 -29.21 0.23
N ASP A 65 -20.72 -30.32 -0.23
CA ASP A 65 -21.45 -31.58 -0.39
C ASP A 65 -21.97 -32.12 0.96
N ALA A 66 -21.20 -31.93 2.03
CA ALA A 66 -21.64 -32.24 3.39
C ALA A 66 -22.84 -31.36 3.82
N CYS A 67 -22.82 -30.06 3.51
CA CYS A 67 -23.96 -29.18 3.75
C CYS A 67 -25.18 -29.59 2.92
N ASP A 68 -25.02 -29.92 1.64
CA ASP A 68 -26.11 -30.37 0.78
C ASP A 68 -26.77 -31.63 1.32
N LYS A 69 -25.97 -32.57 1.86
CA LYS A 69 -26.49 -33.76 2.54
C LYS A 69 -27.33 -33.38 3.77
N LEU A 70 -26.80 -32.54 4.65
CA LEU A 70 -27.52 -32.08 5.85
C LEU A 70 -28.83 -31.36 5.51
N ILE A 71 -28.85 -30.55 4.45
CA ILE A 71 -30.06 -29.86 3.99
C ILE A 71 -31.13 -30.89 3.60
N ARG A 72 -30.76 -31.87 2.77
CA ARG A 72 -31.69 -32.94 2.33
C ARG A 72 -32.20 -33.80 3.49
N ASP A 73 -31.34 -34.07 4.47
CA ASP A 73 -31.70 -34.85 5.66
C ASP A 73 -32.66 -34.07 6.60
N PHE A 74 -32.67 -32.74 6.54
CA PHE A 74 -33.43 -31.88 7.46
C PHE A 74 -34.74 -31.31 6.89
N ASP A 75 -34.76 -30.86 5.63
CA ASP A 75 -35.96 -30.36 4.95
C ASP A 75 -35.89 -30.63 3.45
N ASP A 76 -36.72 -31.56 2.96
CA ASP A 76 -36.77 -31.98 1.56
C ASP A 76 -37.33 -30.91 0.62
N ARG A 77 -37.95 -29.85 1.15
CA ARG A 77 -38.46 -28.71 0.37
C ARG A 77 -37.36 -27.74 -0.05
N LEU A 78 -36.19 -27.77 0.60
CA LEU A 78 -35.06 -26.91 0.27
C LEU A 78 -34.10 -27.67 -0.67
N ASP A 79 -34.19 -27.43 -1.98
CA ASP A 79 -33.23 -28.01 -2.94
C ASP A 79 -31.89 -27.26 -2.91
N PRO A 80 -30.77 -27.92 -2.53
CA PRO A 80 -29.45 -27.29 -2.51
C PRO A 80 -29.01 -26.73 -3.87
N ASN A 81 -29.48 -27.31 -4.99
CA ASN A 81 -29.10 -26.85 -6.33
C ASN A 81 -29.70 -25.50 -6.69
N LEU A 82 -30.74 -25.06 -5.98
CA LEU A 82 -31.36 -23.74 -6.15
C LEU A 82 -30.69 -22.66 -5.30
N ILE A 83 -29.77 -23.04 -4.41
CA ILE A 83 -29.06 -22.10 -3.54
C ILE A 83 -27.94 -21.42 -4.35
N ALA A 84 -28.14 -20.16 -4.68
CA ALA A 84 -27.12 -19.37 -5.39
C ALA A 84 -25.88 -19.12 -4.51
N PRO A 85 -24.65 -19.20 -5.07
CA PRO A 85 -23.44 -18.89 -4.32
C PRO A 85 -23.41 -17.42 -3.89
N ILE A 86 -23.08 -17.19 -2.62
CA ILE A 86 -22.93 -15.84 -2.05
C ILE A 86 -21.45 -15.45 -2.05
N ARG A 87 -21.13 -14.24 -2.50
CA ARG A 87 -19.80 -13.64 -2.30
C ARG A 87 -19.67 -13.20 -0.84
N ALA A 88 -18.86 -13.88 -0.05
CA ALA A 88 -18.62 -13.53 1.34
C ALA A 88 -18.05 -12.11 1.46
N TRP A 89 -18.79 -11.19 2.09
CA TRP A 89 -18.36 -9.82 2.37
C TRP A 89 -17.04 -9.74 3.16
N LYS A 90 -16.72 -10.80 3.92
CA LYS A 90 -15.59 -10.90 4.86
C LYS A 90 -14.20 -10.90 4.21
N ASN A 91 -14.10 -10.97 2.88
CA ASN A 91 -12.82 -10.96 2.15
C ASN A 91 -12.66 -9.79 1.17
N ARG A 92 -13.56 -8.78 1.18
CA ARG A 92 -13.49 -7.65 0.23
C ARG A 92 -12.16 -6.90 0.26
N TYR A 93 -11.48 -6.87 1.40
CA TYR A 93 -10.21 -6.17 1.56
C TYR A 93 -9.07 -7.13 1.93
N GLY A 94 -9.25 -8.45 1.85
CA GLY A 94 -8.25 -9.40 2.36
C GLY A 94 -8.31 -9.59 3.88
N LYS A 95 -7.19 -9.40 4.58
CA LYS A 95 -7.08 -9.66 6.03
C LYS A 95 -7.82 -8.60 6.85
N ARG A 96 -8.15 -8.92 8.12
CA ARG A 96 -8.75 -7.93 9.04
C ARG A 96 -7.79 -6.75 9.20
N GLY A 97 -8.28 -5.54 8.96
CA GLY A 97 -7.49 -4.30 9.08
C GLY A 97 -6.83 -3.83 7.79
N GLU A 98 -6.77 -4.67 6.75
CA GLU A 98 -6.06 -4.37 5.50
C GLU A 98 -6.57 -3.09 4.81
N LEU A 99 -7.87 -2.77 4.91
CA LEU A 99 -8.42 -1.51 4.40
C LEU A 99 -7.74 -0.28 5.02
N LYS A 100 -7.47 -0.30 6.34
CA LYS A 100 -6.80 0.81 7.03
C LYS A 100 -5.34 0.89 6.60
N THR A 101 -4.65 -0.25 6.56
CA THR A 101 -3.27 -0.35 6.11
C THR A 101 -3.10 0.15 4.66
N ALA A 102 -4.05 -0.18 3.78
CA ALA A 102 -4.05 0.33 2.40
C ALA A 102 -4.26 1.86 2.36
N ILE A 103 -5.20 2.40 3.15
CA ILE A 103 -5.41 3.85 3.25
C ILE A 103 -4.15 4.55 3.73
N GLU A 104 -3.52 4.06 4.81
CA GLU A 104 -2.25 4.61 5.32
C GLU A 104 -1.16 4.56 4.25
N ARG A 105 -0.98 3.43 3.57
CA ARG A 105 -0.01 3.26 2.50
C ARG A 105 -0.23 4.23 1.34
N ILE A 106 -1.49 4.45 0.93
CA ILE A 106 -1.84 5.42 -0.11
C ILE A 106 -1.46 6.83 0.35
N LEU A 107 -1.81 7.21 1.58
CA LEU A 107 -1.50 8.52 2.15
C LEU A 107 0.01 8.75 2.32
N GLN A 108 0.77 7.71 2.67
CA GLN A 108 2.24 7.76 2.73
C GLN A 108 2.88 8.02 1.37
N LYS A 109 2.36 7.40 0.30
CA LYS A 109 2.89 7.57 -1.06
C LYS A 109 2.70 8.99 -1.62
N ILE A 110 1.62 9.65 -1.24
CA ILE A 110 1.30 11.00 -1.72
C ILE A 110 1.84 12.11 -0.81
N ALA A 111 2.32 11.76 0.39
CA ALA A 111 2.83 12.72 1.36
C ALA A 111 3.95 13.58 0.73
N PRO A 112 3.97 14.91 0.97
CA PRO A 112 3.13 15.67 1.92
C PRO A 112 1.80 16.18 1.35
N SER A 113 1.39 15.70 0.17
CA SER A 113 0.15 16.14 -0.51
C SER A 113 -1.11 15.56 0.13
N GLU A 114 -2.25 16.17 -0.19
CA GLU A 114 -3.59 15.73 0.24
C GLU A 114 -4.31 14.91 -0.85
N ILE A 115 -5.29 14.10 -0.43
CA ILE A 115 -6.19 13.36 -1.34
C ILE A 115 -7.65 13.57 -0.95
N THR A 116 -8.52 13.64 -1.95
CA THR A 116 -9.97 13.73 -1.72
C THR A 116 -10.59 12.35 -1.45
N THR A 117 -11.72 12.29 -0.73
CA THR A 117 -12.45 11.03 -0.52
C THR A 117 -12.77 10.29 -1.83
N PRO A 118 -13.26 10.95 -2.91
CA PRO A 118 -13.53 10.28 -4.18
C PRO A 118 -12.28 9.67 -4.83
N GLU A 119 -11.16 10.39 -4.85
CA GLU A 119 -9.89 9.89 -5.40
C GLU A 119 -9.39 8.70 -4.59
N LEU A 120 -9.40 8.80 -3.26
CA LEU A 120 -9.03 7.70 -2.37
C LEU A 120 -9.92 6.47 -2.62
N CYS A 121 -11.22 6.67 -2.78
CA CYS A 121 -12.15 5.60 -3.10
C CYS A 121 -11.82 4.93 -4.44
N LEU A 122 -11.49 5.69 -5.49
CA LEU A 122 -11.11 5.14 -6.78
C LEU A 122 -9.81 4.32 -6.70
N THR A 123 -8.82 4.83 -5.96
CA THR A 123 -7.56 4.10 -5.73
C THR A 123 -7.81 2.78 -5.00
N LEU A 124 -8.63 2.78 -3.95
CA LEU A 124 -8.99 1.57 -3.20
C LEU A 124 -9.82 0.57 -4.03
N ILE A 125 -10.70 1.06 -4.90
CA ILE A 125 -11.47 0.22 -5.83
C ILE A 125 -10.53 -0.54 -6.76
N ALA A 126 -9.55 0.16 -7.34
CA ALA A 126 -8.56 -0.45 -8.20
C ALA A 126 -7.67 -1.44 -7.43
N GLU A 127 -7.20 -1.06 -6.24
CA GLU A 127 -6.28 -1.86 -5.43
C GLU A 127 -6.89 -3.17 -4.92
N PHE A 128 -8.16 -3.15 -4.52
CA PHE A 128 -8.89 -4.32 -4.02
C PHE A 128 -9.76 -5.00 -5.09
N ALA A 129 -9.68 -4.57 -6.35
CA ALA A 129 -10.53 -5.04 -7.45
C ALA A 129 -12.02 -5.08 -7.07
N LEU A 130 -12.52 -4.02 -6.43
CA LEU A 130 -13.89 -3.95 -5.95
C LEU A 130 -14.84 -3.67 -7.13
N ASP A 131 -15.89 -4.47 -7.24
CA ASP A 131 -17.00 -4.20 -8.13
C ASP A 131 -18.22 -3.67 -7.37
N PHE A 132 -18.93 -2.73 -8.00
CA PHE A 132 -20.18 -2.18 -7.50
C PHE A 132 -21.18 -2.20 -8.64
N SER A 133 -22.32 -2.86 -8.41
CA SER A 133 -23.36 -2.98 -9.43
C SER A 133 -24.08 -1.65 -9.67
N THR A 134 -24.09 -0.77 -8.66
CA THR A 134 -24.74 0.54 -8.74
C THR A 134 -23.91 1.65 -8.12
N LYS A 135 -24.16 2.89 -8.56
CA LYS A 135 -23.58 4.10 -7.95
C LYS A 135 -23.96 4.21 -6.46
N THR A 136 -25.19 3.86 -6.11
CA THR A 136 -25.71 3.93 -4.73
C THR A 136 -24.96 2.96 -3.81
N GLU A 137 -24.68 1.75 -4.29
CA GLU A 137 -23.88 0.77 -3.54
C GLU A 137 -22.47 1.30 -3.26
N ARG A 138 -21.81 1.87 -4.28
CA ARG A 138 -20.49 2.48 -4.14
C ARG A 138 -20.50 3.64 -3.14
N GLN A 139 -21.52 4.48 -3.16
CA GLN A 139 -21.65 5.59 -2.20
C GLN A 139 -21.85 5.11 -0.77
N LYS A 140 -22.70 4.09 -0.55
CA LYS A 140 -22.89 3.46 0.77
C LYS A 140 -21.59 2.85 1.28
N TRP A 141 -20.85 2.16 0.41
CA TRP A 141 -19.53 1.62 0.74
C TRP A 141 -18.53 2.71 1.13
N ALA A 142 -18.40 3.77 0.33
CA ALA A 142 -17.51 4.88 0.63
C ALA A 142 -17.83 5.52 1.99
N HIS A 143 -19.12 5.72 2.29
CA HIS A 143 -19.56 6.28 3.56
C HIS A 143 -19.26 5.34 4.75
N ASN A 144 -19.67 4.07 4.66
CA ASN A 144 -19.63 3.15 5.79
C ASN A 144 -18.28 2.47 6.01
N SER A 145 -17.50 2.24 4.95
CA SER A 145 -16.20 1.55 5.03
C SER A 145 -15.06 2.54 5.06
N VAL A 146 -14.91 3.35 4.01
CA VAL A 146 -13.79 4.30 3.89
C VAL A 146 -13.93 5.43 4.93
N GLY A 147 -15.15 5.97 5.11
CA GLY A 147 -15.41 7.01 6.11
C GLY A 147 -15.11 6.57 7.55
N ASN A 148 -15.54 5.38 7.94
CA ASN A 148 -15.25 4.84 9.28
C ASN A 148 -13.76 4.52 9.46
N ALA A 149 -13.10 3.93 8.45
CA ALA A 149 -11.66 3.68 8.50
C ALA A 149 -10.86 4.98 8.68
N LEU A 150 -11.19 6.04 7.94
CA LEU A 150 -10.57 7.35 8.08
C LEU A 150 -10.83 7.98 9.44
N LYS A 151 -12.05 7.84 9.98
CA LYS A 151 -12.38 8.31 11.33
C LYS A 151 -11.46 7.65 12.37
N ASP A 152 -11.31 6.33 12.29
CA ASP A 152 -10.44 5.59 13.21
C ASP A 152 -8.96 6.01 13.08
N LEU A 153 -8.49 6.30 11.86
CA LEU A 153 -7.12 6.77 11.61
C LEU A 153 -6.87 8.20 12.12
N VAL A 154 -7.92 9.05 12.09
CA VAL A 154 -7.89 10.38 12.72
C VAL A 154 -7.85 10.26 14.24
N GLU A 155 -8.66 9.38 14.82
CA GLU A 155 -8.65 9.11 16.27
C GLU A 155 -7.30 8.55 16.73
N ALA A 156 -6.64 7.74 15.90
CA ALA A 156 -5.29 7.25 16.13
C ALA A 156 -4.18 8.32 15.92
N GLY A 157 -4.53 9.50 15.42
CA GLY A 157 -3.59 10.59 15.16
C GLY A 157 -2.64 10.38 13.98
N ILE A 158 -2.93 9.40 13.11
CA ILE A 158 -2.11 9.06 11.93
C ILE A 158 -2.47 9.96 10.74
N VAL A 159 -3.76 10.26 10.60
CA VAL A 159 -4.32 11.05 9.49
C VAL A 159 -4.97 12.29 10.05
N GLU A 160 -4.95 13.39 9.31
CA GLU A 160 -5.74 14.58 9.62
C GLU A 160 -6.69 14.92 8.47
N ARG A 161 -7.84 15.49 8.84
CA ARG A 161 -8.81 16.02 7.89
C ARG A 161 -8.52 17.49 7.64
N LEU A 162 -8.27 17.84 6.39
CA LEU A 162 -8.10 19.23 5.99
C LEU A 162 -9.47 19.82 5.67
N HIS A 163 -9.93 20.76 6.51
CA HIS A 163 -11.14 21.54 6.25
C HIS A 163 -10.77 22.72 5.34
N GLU A 164 -11.50 22.91 4.24
CA GLU A 164 -11.21 24.03 3.33
C GLU A 164 -11.53 25.40 3.97
N PRO A 165 -10.63 26.39 3.82
CA PRO A 165 -10.95 27.79 4.03
C PRO A 165 -11.97 28.27 2.97
N VAL A 166 -12.78 29.25 3.35
CA VAL A 166 -13.97 29.85 2.68
C VAL A 166 -13.96 29.96 1.13
N ALA A 167 -12.81 29.87 0.46
CA ALA A 167 -12.63 30.05 -0.98
C ALA A 167 -13.07 28.86 -1.88
N ARG A 168 -13.44 27.70 -1.33
CA ARG A 168 -13.75 26.50 -2.12
C ARG A 168 -15.03 25.83 -1.60
N ALA A 169 -16.12 26.02 -2.34
CA ALA A 169 -17.44 25.53 -1.95
C ALA A 169 -17.61 24.06 -2.36
N GLY A 170 -17.36 23.13 -1.45
CA GLY A 170 -17.65 21.71 -1.65
C GLY A 170 -17.52 20.88 -0.38
N LYS A 171 -18.50 20.00 -0.10
CA LYS A 171 -18.51 19.08 1.06
C LYS A 171 -17.55 17.87 0.90
N ILE A 172 -16.51 17.98 0.07
CA ILE A 172 -15.62 16.86 -0.23
C ILE A 172 -14.54 16.78 0.86
N GLY A 173 -14.45 15.65 1.55
CA GLY A 173 -13.41 15.44 2.57
C GLY A 173 -12.03 15.34 1.91
N ARG A 174 -11.06 16.07 2.47
CA ARG A 174 -9.64 16.00 2.10
C ARG A 174 -8.84 15.46 3.27
N TRP A 175 -7.87 14.62 2.97
CA TRP A 175 -7.13 13.84 3.96
C TRP A 175 -5.64 13.91 3.66
N ARG A 176 -4.85 14.03 4.72
CA ARG A 176 -3.39 14.07 4.65
C ARG A 176 -2.81 13.24 5.80
N LEU A 177 -1.65 12.62 5.56
CA LEU A 177 -0.88 12.02 6.65
C LEU A 177 -0.44 13.11 7.62
N LYS A 178 -0.62 12.89 8.92
CA LYS A 178 -0.24 13.88 9.93
C LYS A 178 1.28 13.86 10.09
N ASP A 179 1.93 14.99 9.81
CA ASP A 179 3.37 15.13 10.07
C ASP A 179 3.62 15.06 11.59
N HIS A 180 4.27 13.99 12.05
CA HIS A 180 4.65 13.84 13.46
C HIS A 180 5.80 14.77 13.89
N THR A 181 6.36 15.55 12.96
CA THR A 181 7.66 16.23 13.15
C THR A 181 7.57 17.58 13.86
N ILE A 182 6.38 18.17 14.04
CA ILE A 182 6.28 19.50 14.68
C ILE A 182 5.13 19.52 15.69
N ALA A 183 5.36 18.86 16.83
CA ALA A 183 4.55 19.02 18.02
C ALA A 183 4.87 20.38 18.70
N GLY A 184 4.34 21.46 18.12
CA GLY A 184 4.34 22.79 18.74
C GLY A 184 5.52 23.70 18.42
N THR A 185 5.48 24.90 18.99
CA THR A 185 6.46 25.98 18.75
C THR A 185 7.89 25.58 19.10
N ALA A 186 8.07 24.64 20.02
CA ALA A 186 9.36 24.08 20.38
C ALA A 186 9.97 23.25 19.23
N GLY A 187 9.18 22.37 18.58
CA GLY A 187 9.65 21.57 17.44
C GLY A 187 9.94 22.41 16.20
N LEU A 188 9.21 23.51 16.01
CA LEU A 188 9.49 24.51 14.96
C LEU A 188 10.84 25.20 15.17
N LEU A 189 11.19 25.50 16.42
CA LEU A 189 12.44 26.17 16.77
C LEU A 189 13.64 25.21 16.57
N GLU A 190 13.46 23.95 16.90
CA GLU A 190 14.47 22.90 16.72
C GLU A 190 14.72 22.61 15.23
N ALA A 191 13.66 22.50 14.42
CA ALA A 191 13.75 22.34 12.97
C ALA A 191 14.36 23.56 12.25
N ALA A 192 14.03 24.77 12.69
CA ALA A 192 14.63 26.00 12.19
C ALA A 192 16.14 26.06 12.51
N THR A 193 16.53 25.67 13.72
CA THR A 193 17.93 25.62 14.14
C THR A 193 18.72 24.56 13.37
N ALA A 194 18.13 23.38 13.15
CA ALA A 194 18.73 22.30 12.35
C ALA A 194 18.91 22.68 10.86
N SER A 195 18.07 23.59 10.35
CA SER A 195 18.15 24.13 8.98
C SER A 195 19.03 25.37 8.86
N GLY A 196 19.75 25.75 9.93
CA GLY A 196 20.66 26.91 9.93
C GLY A 196 19.98 28.28 9.98
N LEU A 197 18.69 28.34 10.32
CA LEU A 197 17.93 29.58 10.43
C LEU A 197 17.94 30.08 11.89
N THR A 198 18.46 31.29 12.11
CA THR A 198 18.50 31.93 13.44
C THR A 198 17.17 32.63 13.75
N VAL A 199 16.40 32.11 14.70
CA VAL A 199 15.13 32.73 15.14
C VAL A 199 15.41 33.67 16.32
N SER A 200 15.26 34.98 16.11
CA SER A 200 15.40 35.97 17.19
C SER A 200 14.12 36.03 18.04
N GLN A 201 14.23 35.83 19.35
CA GLN A 201 13.08 36.00 20.23
C GLN A 201 12.75 37.49 20.35
N ALA A 202 11.58 37.89 19.86
CA ALA A 202 11.06 39.25 20.03
C ALA A 202 10.84 39.53 21.53
N LYS A 203 11.69 40.39 22.10
CA LYS A 203 11.59 40.85 23.49
C LYS A 203 10.25 41.56 23.67
N ARG A 204 9.31 40.95 24.40
CA ARG A 204 8.02 41.56 24.74
C ARG A 204 8.30 42.91 25.41
N ARG A 205 7.99 44.02 24.74
CA ARG A 205 7.98 45.35 25.36
C ARG A 205 6.86 45.35 26.40
N GLY A 206 7.25 45.46 27.68
CA GLY A 206 6.31 45.51 28.79
C GLY A 206 5.30 46.64 28.62
N ARG A 207 4.03 46.35 28.90
CA ARG A 207 2.94 47.32 28.94
C ARG A 207 3.18 48.26 30.13
N PRO A 208 3.23 49.60 29.95
CA PRO A 208 3.42 50.52 31.08
C PRO A 208 2.25 50.44 32.06
N ALA A 209 2.56 50.56 33.35
CA ALA A 209 1.59 50.45 34.44
C ALA A 209 0.56 51.59 34.39
N LYS A 210 -0.72 51.24 34.54
CA LYS A 210 -1.84 52.21 34.67
C LYS A 210 -1.71 52.94 36.01
N LEU A 211 -1.59 54.27 35.97
CA LEU A 211 -1.75 55.14 37.14
C LEU A 211 -3.16 54.96 37.72
N LYS A 212 -3.26 54.80 39.04
CA LYS A 212 -4.54 54.73 39.78
C LYS A 212 -5.13 56.14 39.87
N GLU A 213 -6.39 56.30 39.46
CA GLU A 213 -7.18 57.51 39.70
C GLU A 213 -7.63 57.58 41.16
N PRO A 214 -7.69 58.79 41.76
CA PRO A 214 -8.10 58.97 43.15
C PRO A 214 -9.63 58.85 43.31
N THR A 215 -10.04 58.06 44.30
CA THR A 215 -11.43 57.85 44.72
C THR A 215 -12.02 59.15 45.28
N LEU A 216 -13.04 59.69 44.63
CA LEU A 216 -13.93 60.71 45.20
C LEU A 216 -14.93 60.02 46.14
N THR A 217 -14.81 60.26 47.44
CA THR A 217 -15.85 59.97 48.44
C THR A 217 -16.91 61.06 48.42
N ALA A 218 -18.17 60.63 48.52
CA ALA A 218 -19.36 61.45 48.74
C ALA A 218 -19.33 62.16 50.11
#